data_AF-A0A317EL17-F1
#
_entry.id   AF-A0A317EL17-F1
#
_cell.length_a   1.000
_cell.length_b   1.000
_cell.length_c   1.000
_cell.angle_alpha   90.00
_cell.angle_beta   90.00
_cell.angle_gamma   90.00
#
_symmetry.space_group_name_H-M   'P 1'
#
loop_
_entity.id
_entity.type
_entity.pdbx_description
1 polymer ?
#
loop_
_entity_poly.entity_id
_entity_poly.type
_entity_poly.pdbx_seq_one_letter_code
_entity_poly.pdbx_strand_id
1 'polypeptide(L)' 'MQRGAVYCNGRLAGYIEKEDGYRFVYEQEYFDDPLTHAISITLPKTQKEFKSEQLFLFGRAFNGGHK' A
#
# COMPACT_ATOMS: atom_id res chain seq x y z
N MET A 1 -14.14 13.36 -3.93
CA MET A 1 -13.84 12.06 -3.30
C MET A 1 -13.44 11.09 -4.41
N GLN A 2 -12.16 10.80 -4.55
CA GLN A 2 -11.65 9.87 -5.57
C GLN A 2 -11.04 8.67 -4.87
N ARG A 3 -11.42 7.45 -5.26
CA ARG A 3 -10.91 6.21 -4.67
C ARG A 3 -10.29 5.32 -5.75
N GLY A 4 -9.12 4.79 -5.47
CA GLY A 4 -8.41 3.83 -6.32
C GLY A 4 -8.14 2.53 -5.56
N ALA A 5 -8.19 1.41 -6.28
CA ALA A 5 -7.72 0.13 -5.78
C ALA A 5 -6.21 0.00 -6.03
N VAL A 6 -5.48 -0.48 -5.02
CA VAL A 6 -4.04 -0.72 -5.09
C VAL A 6 -3.80 -2.22 -5.14
N TYR A 7 -3.05 -2.67 -6.14
CA TYR A 7 -2.73 -4.07 -6.34
C TYR A 7 -1.23 -4.30 -6.15
N CYS A 8 -0.88 -5.37 -5.44
CA CYS A 8 0.50 -5.83 -5.27
C CYS A 8 0.58 -7.27 -5.75
N ASN A 9 1.45 -7.55 -6.73
CA ASN A 9 1.58 -8.87 -7.36
C ASN A 9 0.24 -9.49 -7.80
N GLY A 10 -0.66 -8.65 -8.34
CA GLY A 10 -1.99 -9.08 -8.81
C GLY A 10 -3.02 -9.34 -7.70
N ARG A 11 -2.67 -9.19 -6.42
CA ARG A 11 -3.63 -9.24 -5.30
C ARG A 11 -4.07 -7.84 -4.90
N LEU A 12 -5.36 -7.69 -4.58
CA LEU A 12 -5.88 -6.44 -4.03
C LEU A 12 -5.25 -6.22 -2.66
N ALA A 13 -4.43 -5.18 -2.55
CA ALA A 13 -3.68 -4.87 -1.35
C ALA A 13 -4.37 -3.82 -0.47
N GLY A 14 -5.18 -2.96 -1.08
CA GLY A 14 -5.92 -1.95 -0.35
C GLY A 14 -6.54 -0.90 -1.25
N TYR A 15 -7.01 0.16 -0.63
CA TYR A 15 -7.64 1.28 -1.31
C TYR A 15 -6.96 2.59 -0.91
N ILE A 16 -6.77 3.46 -1.90
CA ILE A 16 -6.34 4.83 -1.69
C ILE A 16 -7.51 5.78 -1.95
N GLU A 17 -7.72 6.72 -1.05
CA GLU A 17 -8.79 7.71 -1.10
C GLU A 17 -8.17 9.11 -1.06
N LYS A 18 -8.64 9.98 -1.96
CA LYS A 18 -8.26 11.38 -2.03
C LYS A 18 -9.45 12.26 -1.67
N GLU A 19 -9.33 12.92 -0.52
CA GLU A 19 -10.28 13.92 -0.02
C GLU A 19 -9.54 15.22 0.29
N ASP A 20 -9.13 15.44 1.55
CA ASP A 20 -8.29 16.57 2.00
C ASP A 20 -6.79 16.25 1.98
N GLY A 21 -6.47 15.01 1.61
CA GLY A 21 -5.14 14.42 1.51
C GLY A 21 -5.25 13.02 0.94
N TYR A 22 -4.23 12.20 1.12
CA TYR A 22 -4.23 10.80 0.72
C TYR A 22 -4.37 9.90 1.94
N ARG A 23 -5.44 9.09 1.95
CA ARG A 23 -5.62 8.00 2.90
C ARG A 23 -5.43 6.68 2.18
N PHE A 24 -4.55 5.84 2.68
CA PHE A 24 -4.40 4.46 2.22
C PHE A 24 -4.87 3.51 3.31
N VAL A 25 -5.67 2.51 2.94
CA VAL A 25 -6.18 1.48 3.84
C VAL A 25 -5.91 0.12 3.24
N TYR A 26 -5.18 -0.72 3.98
CA TYR A 26 -4.97 -2.11 3.62
C TYR A 26 -6.29 -2.88 3.63
N GLU A 27 -6.47 -3.73 2.62
CA GLU A 27 -7.52 -4.74 2.61
C GLU A 27 -7.22 -5.76 3.72
N GLN A 28 -8.24 -6.24 4.43
CA GLN A 28 -8.07 -7.07 5.61
C GLN A 28 -7.47 -8.45 5.30
N GLU A 29 -7.92 -9.12 4.25
CA GLU A 29 -7.35 -10.40 3.81
C GLU A 29 -5.89 -10.22 3.40
N TYR A 30 -5.56 -9.12 2.72
CA TYR A 30 -4.18 -8.80 2.40
C TYR A 30 -3.35 -8.48 3.65
N PHE A 31 -3.90 -7.73 4.62
CA PHE A 31 -3.21 -7.35 5.85
C PHE A 31 -2.91 -8.56 6.74
N ASP A 32 -3.89 -9.45 6.91
CA ASP A 32 -3.83 -10.61 7.80
C ASP A 32 -2.93 -11.73 7.24
N ASP A 33 -2.87 -11.90 5.92
CA ASP A 33 -2.04 -12.93 5.29
C ASP A 33 -0.54 -12.65 5.51
N PRO A 34 0.19 -13.41 6.34
CA PRO A 34 1.60 -13.16 6.62
C PRO A 34 2.50 -13.47 5.41
N LEU A 35 1.98 -14.12 4.37
CA LEU A 35 2.70 -14.40 3.12
C LEU A 35 2.69 -13.20 2.16
N THR A 36 1.84 -12.19 2.39
CA THR A 36 1.81 -10.99 1.54
C THR A 36 2.84 -9.96 2.02
N HIS A 37 3.48 -9.31 1.04
CA HIS A 37 4.52 -8.31 1.30
C HIS A 37 3.93 -6.92 1.51
N ALA A 38 4.65 -6.06 2.24
CA ALA A 38 4.35 -4.64 2.30
C ALA A 38 4.42 -4.02 0.89
N ILE A 39 3.47 -3.15 0.58
CA ILE A 39 3.34 -2.55 -0.76
C ILE A 39 4.47 -1.55 -1.01
N SER A 40 5.00 -0.94 0.06
CA SER A 40 6.14 -0.03 0.02
C SER A 40 6.82 0.02 1.39
N ILE A 41 8.08 0.48 1.42
CA ILE A 41 8.81 0.79 2.67
C ILE A 41 8.04 1.85 3.49
N THR A 42 7.39 2.79 2.80
CA THR A 42 6.57 3.85 3.40
C THR A 42 5.15 3.42 3.77
N LEU A 43 4.73 2.23 3.34
CA LEU A 43 3.43 1.63 3.69
C LEU A 43 3.67 0.22 4.28
N PRO A 44 4.30 0.08 5.45
CA PRO A 44 4.51 -1.21 6.06
C PRO A 44 3.18 -1.87 6.46
N LYS A 45 3.13 -3.21 6.49
CA LYS A 45 1.97 -3.96 7.03
C LYS A 45 1.89 -3.94 8.57
N THR A 46 2.59 -3.02 9.24
CA THR A 46 2.50 -2.84 10.70
C THR A 46 1.30 -1.98 11.10
N GLN A 47 0.74 -1.22 10.15
CA GLN A 47 -0.42 -0.38 10.38
C GLN A 47 -1.42 -0.58 9.24
N LYS A 48 -2.72 -0.66 9.56
CA LYS A 48 -3.75 -0.92 8.55
C LYS A 48 -4.11 0.33 7.75
N GLU A 49 -3.96 1.50 8.35
CA GLU A 49 -4.30 2.79 7.73
C GLU A 49 -3.12 3.75 7.75
N PHE A 50 -2.99 4.53 6.68
CA PHE A 50 -2.01 5.59 6.53
C PHE A 50 -2.70 6.86 6.02
N LYS A 51 -2.33 8.01 6.58
CA LYS A 51 -2.82 9.33 6.15
C LYS A 51 -1.64 10.24 5.88
N SER A 52 -1.65 10.96 4.76
CA SER A 52 -0.65 11.97 4.42
C SER A 52 -1.26 13.07 3.60
N GLU A 53 -0.81 14.31 3.80
CA GLU A 53 -1.22 15.47 3.01
C GLU A 53 -0.56 15.50 1.62
N GLN A 54 0.48 14.69 1.42
CA GLN A 54 1.24 14.57 0.17
C GLN A 54 1.02 13.19 -0.44
N LEU A 55 1.10 13.08 -1.77
CA LEU A 55 1.01 11.78 -2.45
C LEU A 55 2.19 10.91 -1.97
N PHE A 56 1.90 9.72 -1.47
CA PHE A 56 2.94 8.76 -1.10
C PHE A 56 3.79 8.44 -2.33
N LEU A 57 5.07 8.80 -2.30
CA LEU A 57 6.01 8.37 -3.32
C LEU A 57 6.34 6.90 -3.04
N PHE A 58 5.72 5.99 -3.80
CA PHE A 58 6.06 4.57 -3.75
C PHE A 58 7.39 4.39 -4.48
N GLY A 59 8.48 4.55 -3.74
CA GLY A 59 9.82 4.28 -4.24
C GLY A 59 9.88 2.85 -4.77
N ARG A 60 10.39 2.71 -6.00
CA ARG A 60 10.68 1.43 -6.64
C ARG A 60 11.55 0.59 -5.72
N ALA A 61 10.96 -0.30 -4.92
CA ALA A 61 11.69 -1.35 -4.21
C ALA A 61 12.09 -2.43 -5.23
N PHE A 62 12.98 -2.09 -6.16
CA PHE A 62 13.73 -3.09 -6.92
C PHE A 62 14.96 -3.45 -6.07
N ASN A 63 14.88 -4.56 -5.33
CA ASN A 63 16.07 -5.34 -5.04
C ASN A 63 15.95 -6.64 -5.83
N GLY A 64 16.24 -6.52 -7.14
CA GLY A 64 16.58 -7.65 -7.97
C GLY A 64 17.98 -8.13 -7.57
N GLY A 65 18.04 -8.97 -6.54
CA GLY A 65 19.22 -9.76 -6.22
C GLY A 65 19.18 -11.08 -6.99
N HIS A 66 19.36 -11.03 -8.31
CA HIS A 66 19.69 -12.22 -9.08
C HIS A 66 21.19 -12.49 -8.88
N LYS A 67 21.53 -13.53 -8.13
CA LYS A 67 22.81 -14.25 -8.22
C LYS A 67 22.56 -15.73 -8.00
#